data_AF-A0A358XTB3-F1
#
_entry.id   AF-A0A358XTB3-F1
#
_cell.length_a   1.000
_cell.length_b   1.000
_cell.length_c   1.000
_cell.angle_alpha   90.00
_cell.angle_beta   90.00
_cell.angle_gamma   90.00
#
_symmetry.space_group_name_H-M   'P 1'
#
loop_
_entity.id
_entity.type
_entity.pdbx_description
1 polymer ?
#
loop_
_entity_poly.entity_id
_entity_poly.type
_entity_poly.pdbx_seq_one_letter_code
_entity_poly.pdbx_strand_id
1 'polypeptide(L)'
;MAKTKQIIVIGSVVALVAVLLAQPIKGLVNKEKQTAAASESKPSNEVNLENISSMTKQGLDASLVKEISDIEGQVAKASGEDKIKLLQQLANKWDDVAKPAPQAFIYEEMAKVSPKFEYWLKAGNAYRAAYTNLQDSTLAQALNQNAIHAYEAALKANT
;
A
#
# COMPACT_ATOMS: atom_id res chain seq x y z
N MET A 1 -43.81 15.33 12.65
CA MET A 1 -42.63 14.87 13.41
C MET A 1 -41.40 14.54 12.54
N ALA A 2 -41.53 14.22 11.24
CA ALA A 2 -40.38 13.90 10.38
C ALA A 2 -39.51 15.12 9.98
N LYS A 3 -40.13 16.28 9.68
CA LYS A 3 -39.40 17.48 9.22
C LYS A 3 -38.45 18.06 10.27
N THR A 4 -38.81 17.99 11.56
CA THR A 4 -37.96 18.44 12.68
C THR A 4 -36.73 17.55 12.87
N LYS A 5 -36.89 16.22 12.74
CA LYS A 5 -35.78 15.27 12.83
C LYS A 5 -34.80 15.45 11.66
N GLN A 6 -35.29 15.74 10.46
CA GLN A 6 -34.46 16.00 9.28
C GLN A 6 -33.63 17.28 9.42
N ILE A 7 -34.20 18.36 9.99
CA ILE A 7 -33.48 19.61 10.24
C ILE A 7 -32.35 19.42 11.26
N ILE A 8 -32.57 18.61 12.31
CA ILE A 8 -31.55 18.31 13.32
C ILE A 8 -30.38 17.53 12.68
N VAL A 9 -30.68 16.54 11.85
CA VAL A 9 -29.65 15.74 11.17
C VAL A 9 -28.85 16.60 10.19
N ILE A 10 -29.52 17.40 9.36
CA ILE A 10 -28.85 18.30 8.41
C ILE A 10 -28.02 19.35 9.15
N GLY A 11 -28.55 19.93 10.23
CA GLY A 11 -27.81 20.87 11.08
C GLY A 11 -26.54 20.26 11.68
N SER A 12 -26.61 19.02 12.14
CA SER A 12 -25.44 18.30 12.67
C SER A 12 -24.37 18.04 11.62
N VAL A 13 -24.77 17.71 10.38
CA VAL A 13 -23.82 17.49 9.28
C VAL A 13 -23.15 18.80 8.88
N VAL A 14 -23.90 19.89 8.75
CA VAL A 14 -23.34 21.21 8.42
C VAL A 14 -22.40 21.72 9.52
N ALA A 15 -22.74 21.49 10.79
CA ALA A 15 -21.87 21.83 11.91
C ALA A 15 -20.55 21.05 11.89
N LEU A 16 -20.58 19.75 11.56
CA LEU A 16 -19.37 18.94 11.42
C LEU A 16 -18.47 19.43 10.28
N VAL A 17 -19.04 19.76 9.12
CA VAL A 17 -18.28 20.32 7.99
C VAL A 17 -17.66 21.67 8.35
N ALA A 18 -18.40 22.54 9.05
CA ALA A 18 -17.88 23.83 9.50
C ALA A 18 -16.72 23.67 10.49
N VAL A 19 -16.80 22.70 11.42
CA VAL A 19 -15.71 22.37 12.34
C VAL A 19 -14.49 21.84 11.60
N LEU A 20 -14.67 20.97 10.60
CA LEU A 20 -13.57 20.47 9.78
C LEU A 20 -12.88 21.57 8.96
N LEU A 21 -13.64 22.55 8.45
CA LEU A 21 -13.09 23.72 7.74
C LEU A 21 -12.43 24.74 8.68
N ALA A 22 -12.85 24.80 9.95
CA ALA A 22 -12.27 25.68 10.96
C ALA A 22 -11.01 25.07 11.63
N GLN A 23 -10.74 23.78 11.44
CA GLN A 23 -9.46 23.21 11.85
C GLN A 23 -8.35 23.82 11.00
N PRO A 24 -7.30 24.42 11.61
CA PRO A 24 -6.19 24.98 10.86
C PRO A 24 -5.51 23.86 10.08
N ILE A 25 -5.51 23.98 8.76
CA ILE A 25 -4.68 23.18 7.84
C ILE A 25 -3.21 23.36 8.24
N LYS A 26 -2.72 22.47 9.10
CA LYS A 26 -1.30 22.36 9.51
C LYS A 26 -0.37 21.88 8.38
N GLY A 27 -0.79 22.01 7.12
CA GLY A 27 -0.13 21.43 5.94
C GLY A 27 0.44 22.44 4.94
N LEU A 28 0.59 23.71 5.30
CA LEU A 28 1.28 24.71 4.47
C LEU A 28 2.36 25.40 5.31
N VAL A 29 3.40 24.63 5.66
CA VAL A 29 4.68 25.22 6.00
C VAL A 29 5.29 25.75 4.70
N ASN A 30 5.26 27.07 4.53
CA ASN A 30 6.19 27.76 3.65
C ASN A 30 7.60 27.37 4.10
N LYS A 31 8.23 26.44 3.39
CA LYS A 31 9.67 26.24 3.47
C LYS A 31 10.26 26.79 2.20
N GLU A 32 10.77 28.00 2.35
CA GLU A 32 11.68 28.66 1.44
C GLU A 32 12.76 27.67 0.98
N LYS A 33 13.22 27.89 -0.26
CA LYS A 33 14.35 27.19 -0.91
C LYS A 33 15.44 26.83 0.10
N GLN A 34 15.55 25.54 0.42
CA GLN A 34 16.78 24.99 0.95
C GLN A 34 16.97 23.58 0.37
N THR A 35 17.85 23.51 -0.62
CA THR A 35 18.53 22.29 -1.03
C THR A 35 19.08 21.60 0.23
N ALA A 36 18.53 20.45 0.61
CA ALA A 36 19.07 19.64 1.68
C ALA A 36 18.73 18.17 1.43
N ALA A 37 19.76 17.35 1.62
CA ALA A 37 19.86 15.93 1.38
C ALA A 37 18.63 15.10 1.76
N ALA A 38 18.38 14.06 0.96
CA ALA A 38 17.56 12.92 1.29
C ALA A 38 17.93 12.41 2.70
N SER A 39 17.12 12.79 3.68
CA SER A 39 17.06 12.08 4.95
C SER A 39 15.84 11.17 4.86
N GLU A 40 16.13 9.88 4.94
CA GLU A 40 15.19 8.79 5.08
C GLU A 40 14.29 9.00 6.31
N SER A 41 13.23 9.78 6.17
CA SER A 41 12.10 9.73 7.10
C SER A 41 11.28 8.49 6.76
N LYS A 42 11.67 7.36 7.35
CA LYS A 42 10.84 6.16 7.50
C LYS A 42 9.48 6.59 8.08
N PRO A 43 8.35 6.37 7.39
CA PRO A 43 7.05 6.51 8.03
C PRO A 43 6.89 5.38 9.04
N SER A 44 6.92 5.74 10.32
CA SER A 44 6.71 4.85 11.46
C SER A 44 5.22 4.53 11.63
N ASN A 45 4.70 3.79 10.65
CA ASN A 45 3.56 2.89 10.68
C ASN A 45 3.86 1.98 9.47
N GLU A 46 4.80 1.05 9.64
CA GLU A 46 5.42 0.32 8.53
C GLU A 46 4.34 -0.34 7.69
N VAL A 47 4.01 0.26 6.54
CA VAL A 47 3.21 -0.35 5.51
C VAL A 47 4.13 -1.38 4.88
N ASN A 48 4.15 -2.58 5.46
CA ASN A 48 4.95 -3.72 5.08
C ASN A 48 4.02 -4.87 4.65
N LEU A 49 4.62 -5.87 3.99
CA LEU A 49 3.89 -7.02 3.46
C LEU A 49 3.07 -7.73 4.55
N GLU A 50 3.60 -7.85 5.76
CA GLU A 50 2.97 -8.56 6.87
C GLU A 50 1.67 -7.88 7.32
N ASN A 51 1.70 -6.56 7.52
CA ASN A 51 0.51 -5.80 7.91
C ASN A 51 -0.53 -5.81 6.80
N ILE A 52 -0.11 -5.59 5.54
CA ILE A 52 -1.02 -5.55 4.38
C ILE A 52 -1.61 -6.93 4.11
N SER A 53 -0.82 -8.00 4.20
CA SER A 53 -1.28 -9.39 4.08
C SER A 53 -2.29 -9.73 5.17
N SER A 54 -1.98 -9.43 6.43
CA SER A 54 -2.87 -9.67 7.57
C SER A 54 -4.22 -8.94 7.42
N MET A 55 -4.19 -7.65 7.06
CA MET A 55 -5.40 -6.87 6.78
C MET A 55 -6.19 -7.45 5.60
N THR A 56 -5.51 -7.88 4.53
CA THR A 56 -6.19 -8.39 3.33
C THR A 56 -6.80 -9.77 3.58
N LYS A 57 -6.17 -10.61 4.40
CA LYS A 57 -6.68 -11.94 4.81
C LYS A 57 -8.01 -11.88 5.56
N GLN A 58 -8.31 -10.78 6.26
CA GLN A 58 -9.59 -10.62 6.97
C GLN A 58 -10.81 -10.62 6.03
N GLY A 59 -10.61 -10.38 4.74
CA GLY A 59 -11.66 -10.40 3.72
C GLY A 59 -11.65 -11.65 2.82
N LEU A 60 -10.92 -12.72 3.19
CA LEU A 60 -10.77 -13.94 2.38
C LEU A 60 -11.36 -15.18 3.08
N ASP A 61 -11.66 -16.21 2.27
CA ASP A 61 -12.06 -17.53 2.77
C ASP A 61 -10.95 -18.22 3.57
N ALA A 62 -11.34 -18.99 4.59
CA ALA A 62 -10.40 -19.66 5.49
C ALA A 62 -9.41 -20.60 4.77
N SER A 63 -9.82 -21.23 3.66
CA SER A 63 -8.94 -22.07 2.84
C SER A 63 -7.83 -21.26 2.17
N LEU A 64 -8.18 -20.11 1.58
CA LEU A 64 -7.22 -19.20 0.95
C LEU A 64 -6.27 -18.60 1.98
N VAL A 65 -6.78 -18.19 3.15
CA VAL A 65 -5.96 -17.69 4.25
C VAL A 65 -4.93 -18.72 4.69
N LYS A 66 -5.32 -19.99 4.78
CA LYS A 66 -4.41 -21.10 5.13
C LYS A 66 -3.34 -21.29 4.07
N GLU A 67 -3.71 -21.41 2.80
CA GLU A 67 -2.75 -21.56 1.69
C GLU A 67 -1.75 -20.41 1.61
N ILE A 68 -2.22 -19.16 1.71
CA ILE A 68 -1.37 -17.97 1.71
C ILE A 68 -0.41 -18.00 2.90
N SER A 69 -0.88 -18.35 4.09
CA SER A 69 -0.03 -18.43 5.30
C SER A 69 0.99 -19.56 5.22
N ASP A 70 0.63 -20.70 4.63
CA ASP A 70 1.54 -21.82 4.41
C ASP A 70 2.67 -21.44 3.41
N ILE A 71 2.35 -20.68 2.36
CA ILE A 71 3.35 -20.17 1.40
C ILE A 71 4.22 -19.10 2.07
N GLU A 72 3.66 -18.15 2.82
CA GLU A 72 4.43 -17.14 3.56
C GLU A 72 5.41 -17.79 4.56
N GLY A 73 4.97 -18.84 5.26
CA GLY A 73 5.83 -19.62 6.16
C GLY A 73 6.98 -20.34 5.44
N GLN A 74 6.79 -20.73 4.18
CA GLN A 74 7.85 -21.28 3.33
C GLN A 74 8.78 -20.18 2.81
N VAL A 75 8.25 -19.04 2.39
CA VAL A 75 9.03 -17.86 1.95
C VAL A 75 9.99 -17.40 3.06
N ALA A 76 9.54 -17.40 4.32
CA ALA A 76 10.36 -17.03 5.47
C ALA A 76 11.56 -17.96 5.70
N LYS A 77 11.48 -19.21 5.24
CA LYS A 77 12.55 -20.23 5.38
C LYS A 77 13.40 -20.36 4.12
N ALA A 78 12.91 -19.87 2.99
CA ALA A 78 13.58 -19.97 1.70
C ALA A 78 14.54 -18.79 1.45
N SER A 79 15.51 -18.99 0.57
CA SER A 79 16.46 -17.94 0.16
C SER A 79 16.83 -18.10 -1.31
N GLY A 80 17.32 -17.02 -1.92
CA GLY A 80 17.75 -17.03 -3.32
C GLY A 80 16.60 -17.35 -4.30
N GLU A 81 16.86 -18.24 -5.26
CA GLU A 81 15.93 -18.55 -6.35
C GLU A 81 14.66 -19.28 -5.89
N ASP A 82 14.77 -20.14 -4.87
CA ASP A 82 13.61 -20.83 -4.30
C ASP A 82 12.66 -19.85 -3.60
N LYS A 83 13.21 -18.81 -2.97
CA LYS A 83 12.42 -17.70 -2.42
C LYS A 83 11.66 -16.97 -3.52
N ILE A 84 12.29 -16.73 -4.68
CA ILE A 84 11.63 -16.09 -5.84
C ILE A 84 10.47 -16.97 -6.34
N LYS A 85 10.66 -18.29 -6.47
CA LYS A 85 9.57 -19.19 -6.91
C LYS A 85 8.38 -19.15 -5.96
N LEU A 86 8.62 -19.18 -4.65
CA LEU A 86 7.57 -19.10 -3.64
C LEU A 86 6.89 -17.74 -3.60
N LEU A 87 7.66 -16.64 -3.71
CA LEU A 87 7.10 -15.30 -3.84
C LEU A 87 6.24 -15.18 -5.10
N GLN A 88 6.64 -15.79 -6.22
CA GLN A 88 5.83 -15.77 -7.43
C GLN A 88 4.50 -16.52 -7.26
N GLN A 89 4.52 -17.67 -6.58
CA GLN A 89 3.30 -18.40 -6.23
C GLN A 89 2.39 -17.55 -5.32
N LEU A 90 2.98 -16.86 -4.34
CA LEU A 90 2.25 -15.97 -3.46
C LEU A 90 1.63 -14.80 -4.24
N ALA A 91 2.38 -14.17 -5.15
CA ALA A 91 1.89 -13.09 -6.01
C ALA A 91 0.70 -13.56 -6.87
N ASN A 92 0.78 -14.75 -7.48
CA ASN A 92 -0.31 -15.31 -8.26
C ASN A 92 -1.55 -15.57 -7.40
N LYS A 93 -1.38 -16.06 -6.17
CA LYS A 93 -2.50 -16.26 -5.23
C LYS A 93 -3.23 -14.95 -4.91
N TRP A 94 -2.48 -13.86 -4.75
CA TRP A 94 -3.06 -12.54 -4.52
C TRP A 94 -3.69 -11.93 -5.78
N ASP A 95 -3.17 -12.28 -6.95
CA ASP A 95 -3.75 -11.93 -8.26
C ASP A 95 -5.10 -12.65 -8.47
N ASP A 96 -5.19 -13.94 -8.13
CA ASP A 96 -6.42 -14.76 -8.20
C ASP A 96 -7.59 -14.13 -7.41
N VAL A 97 -7.29 -13.47 -6.29
CA VAL A 97 -8.28 -12.79 -5.44
C VAL A 97 -8.40 -11.29 -5.71
N ALA A 98 -7.78 -10.81 -6.79
CA ALA A 98 -7.75 -9.42 -7.23
C ALA A 98 -7.35 -8.44 -6.11
N LYS A 99 -6.31 -8.81 -5.33
CA LYS A 99 -5.76 -7.97 -4.26
C LYS A 99 -4.39 -7.44 -4.66
N PRO A 100 -4.33 -6.25 -5.30
CA PRO A 100 -3.08 -5.71 -5.81
C PRO A 100 -2.12 -5.21 -4.71
N ALA A 101 -2.60 -4.91 -3.50
CA ALA A 101 -1.75 -4.36 -2.45
C ALA A 101 -0.69 -5.37 -1.96
N PRO A 102 -1.03 -6.59 -1.49
CA PRO A 102 -0.01 -7.59 -1.14
C PRO A 102 0.89 -7.97 -2.32
N GLN A 103 0.31 -8.08 -3.53
CA GLN A 103 1.03 -8.40 -4.75
C GLN A 103 2.15 -7.39 -5.05
N ALA A 104 1.92 -6.10 -4.80
CA ALA A 104 2.93 -5.06 -4.98
C ALA A 104 4.15 -5.26 -4.08
N PHE A 105 3.91 -5.51 -2.80
CA PHE A 105 4.98 -5.78 -1.83
C PHE A 105 5.76 -7.06 -2.16
N ILE A 106 5.08 -8.08 -2.65
CA ILE A 106 5.72 -9.35 -3.06
C ILE A 106 6.63 -9.12 -4.26
N TYR A 107 6.18 -8.40 -5.29
CA TYR A 107 7.03 -8.10 -6.44
C TYR A 107 8.21 -7.21 -6.08
N GLU A 108 8.04 -6.26 -5.14
CA GLU A 108 9.15 -5.48 -4.60
C GLU A 108 10.17 -6.37 -3.88
N GLU A 109 9.71 -7.34 -3.07
CA GLU A 109 10.60 -8.29 -2.40
C GLU A 109 11.34 -9.18 -3.41
N MET A 110 10.65 -9.64 -4.48
CA MET A 110 11.28 -10.37 -5.57
C MET A 110 12.34 -9.53 -6.28
N ALA A 111 12.07 -8.23 -6.46
CA ALA A 111 12.99 -7.29 -7.09
C ALA A 111 14.21 -6.97 -6.20
N LYS A 112 14.04 -7.00 -4.87
CA LYS A 112 15.16 -6.90 -3.91
C LYS A 112 16.07 -8.12 -3.96
N VAL A 113 15.50 -9.32 -4.11
CA VAL A 113 16.28 -10.58 -4.22
C VAL A 113 16.93 -10.71 -5.60
N SER A 114 16.22 -10.34 -6.67
CA SER A 114 16.72 -10.35 -8.04
C SER A 114 16.32 -9.05 -8.73
N PRO A 115 17.24 -8.08 -8.88
CA PRO A 115 16.92 -6.75 -9.40
C PRO A 115 16.68 -6.77 -10.92
N LYS A 116 15.53 -7.30 -11.32
CA LYS A 116 15.06 -7.27 -12.71
C LYS A 116 14.09 -6.12 -12.91
N PHE A 117 14.23 -5.43 -14.03
CA PHE A 117 13.30 -4.39 -14.48
C PHE A 117 11.83 -4.83 -14.37
N GLU A 118 11.53 -6.04 -14.87
CA GLU A 118 10.17 -6.59 -14.88
C GLU A 118 9.53 -6.68 -13.49
N TYR A 119 10.30 -7.03 -12.44
CA TYR A 119 9.75 -7.15 -11.09
C TYR A 119 9.45 -5.78 -10.49
N TRP A 120 10.33 -4.81 -10.71
CA TRP A 120 10.09 -3.43 -10.30
C TRP A 120 8.90 -2.79 -11.02
N LEU A 121 8.76 -3.04 -12.33
CA LEU A 121 7.62 -2.57 -13.11
C LEU A 121 6.30 -3.17 -12.61
N LYS A 122 6.28 -4.48 -12.35
CA LYS A 122 5.11 -5.17 -11.78
C LYS A 122 4.75 -4.65 -10.39
N ALA A 123 5.75 -4.41 -9.54
CA ALA A 123 5.54 -3.81 -8.21
C ALA A 123 4.89 -2.42 -8.32
N GLY A 124 5.44 -1.54 -9.16
CA GLY A 124 4.89 -0.20 -9.37
C GLY A 124 3.46 -0.21 -9.91
N ASN A 125 3.18 -1.08 -10.89
CA ASN A 125 1.83 -1.25 -11.44
C ASN A 125 0.82 -1.76 -10.39
N ALA A 126 1.22 -2.72 -9.58
CA ALA A 126 0.39 -3.25 -8.50
C ALA A 126 0.17 -2.21 -7.39
N TYR A 127 1.19 -1.45 -6.99
CA TYR A 127 1.02 -0.34 -6.04
C TYR A 127 0.03 0.70 -6.56
N ARG A 128 0.14 1.05 -7.85
CA ARG A 128 -0.82 1.94 -8.50
C ARG A 128 -2.25 1.41 -8.45
N ALA A 129 -2.44 0.15 -8.81
CA ALA A 129 -3.76 -0.49 -8.73
C ALA A 129 -4.29 -0.53 -7.29
N ALA A 130 -3.41 -0.72 -6.30
CA ALA A 130 -3.76 -0.78 -4.89
C ALA A 130 -4.26 0.55 -4.31
N TYR A 131 -3.66 1.69 -4.66
CA TYR A 131 -4.12 2.97 -4.14
C TYR A 131 -5.26 3.61 -4.95
N THR A 132 -5.47 3.20 -6.21
CA THR A 132 -6.45 3.85 -7.11
C THR A 132 -7.87 3.88 -6.55
N ASN A 133 -8.29 2.84 -5.82
CA ASN A 133 -9.64 2.71 -5.26
C ASN A 133 -9.67 2.77 -3.72
N LEU A 134 -8.59 3.23 -3.10
CA LEU A 134 -8.44 3.17 -1.66
C LEU A 134 -9.09 4.39 -0.99
N GLN A 135 -9.93 4.15 0.02
CA GLN A 135 -10.62 5.22 0.76
C GLN A 135 -9.71 5.88 1.80
N ASP A 136 -8.72 5.14 2.32
CA ASP A 136 -7.73 5.67 3.25
C ASP A 136 -6.69 6.49 2.50
N SER A 137 -6.76 7.82 2.65
CA SER A 137 -5.88 8.76 1.97
C SER A 137 -4.42 8.68 2.44
N THR A 138 -4.18 8.26 3.69
CA THR A 138 -2.83 8.12 4.24
C THR A 138 -2.14 6.89 3.68
N LEU A 139 -2.85 5.77 3.63
CA LEU A 139 -2.36 4.55 3.00
C LEU A 139 -2.22 4.72 1.48
N ALA A 140 -3.13 5.44 0.84
CA ALA A 140 -3.03 5.74 -0.59
C ALA A 140 -1.77 6.54 -0.93
N GLN A 141 -1.42 7.52 -0.09
CA GLN A 141 -0.18 8.28 -0.25
C GLN A 141 1.05 7.41 -0.03
N ALA A 142 1.06 6.54 0.99
CA ALA A 142 2.19 5.64 1.23
C ALA A 142 2.41 4.67 0.05
N LEU A 143 1.34 4.05 -0.45
CA LEU A 143 1.41 3.15 -1.62
C LEU A 143 1.82 3.90 -2.90
N ASN A 144 1.41 5.16 -3.06
CA ASN A 144 1.85 5.98 -4.18
C ASN A 144 3.36 6.26 -4.15
N GLN A 145 3.91 6.58 -2.97
CA GLN A 145 5.36 6.75 -2.81
C GLN A 145 6.11 5.45 -3.10
N ASN A 146 5.58 4.30 -2.66
CA ASN A 146 6.16 3.00 -2.99
C ASN A 146 6.12 2.72 -4.51
N ALA A 147 5.04 3.12 -5.20
CA ALA A 147 4.95 3.01 -6.66
C ALA A 147 6.05 3.83 -7.36
N ILE A 148 6.26 5.08 -6.93
CA ILE A 148 7.31 5.96 -7.48
C ILE A 148 8.68 5.31 -7.26
N HIS A 149 8.97 4.87 -6.04
CA HIS A 149 10.22 4.18 -5.72
C HIS A 149 10.44 2.93 -6.60
N ALA A 150 9.40 2.13 -6.80
CA ALA A 150 9.47 0.95 -7.65
C ALA A 150 9.77 1.32 -9.12
N TYR A 151 9.14 2.34 -9.68
CA TYR A 151 9.44 2.80 -11.03
C TYR A 151 10.86 3.37 -11.17
N GLU A 152 11.33 4.14 -10.19
CA GLU A 152 12.71 4.62 -10.16
C GLU A 152 13.72 3.48 -10.10
N ALA A 153 13.46 2.46 -9.29
CA ALA A 153 14.29 1.27 -9.21
C ALA A 153 14.24 0.45 -10.52
N ALA A 154 13.09 0.40 -11.19
CA ALA A 154 12.97 -0.20 -12.52
C ALA A 154 13.90 0.50 -13.51
N LEU A 155 13.85 1.84 -13.58
CA LEU A 155 14.69 2.61 -14.48
C LEU A 155 16.19 2.36 -14.23
N LYS A 156 16.61 2.28 -12.96
CA LYS A 156 17.98 1.93 -12.58
C LYS A 156 18.38 0.51 -12.96
N ALA A 157 17.45 -0.44 -12.93
CA ALA A 157 17.68 -1.83 -13.32
C ALA A 157 17.72 -2.06 -14.84
N ASN A 158 17.36 -1.04 -15.64
CA ASN A 158 17.35 -1.08 -17.10
C ASN A 158 18.58 -0.40 -17.74
N THR A 159 19.49 0.12 -16.93
CA THR A 159 20.76 0.78 -17.33
C THR A 159 21.94 -0.06 -16.92
#